data_AF-A0A2N7JJB4-F1
#
_entry.id   AF-A0A2N7JJB4-F1
#
_cell.length_a   1.000
_cell.length_b   1.000
_cell.length_c   1.000
_cell.angle_alpha   90.00
_cell.angle_beta   90.00
_cell.angle_gamma   90.00
#
_symmetry.space_group_name_H-M   'P 1'
#
loop_
_entity.id
_entity.type
_entity.pdbx_description
1 polymer ?
#
loop_
_entity_poly.entity_id
_entity_poly.type
_entity_poly.pdbx_seq_one_letter_code
_entity_poly.pdbx_strand_id
1 'polypeptide(L)'
;MRPPQHAFAEPKAKQRTLRDRDVYDVVAHVHAITARPELSPLILAVAEQCLIESIRPEQALMSLIQASNASLHNPRFVFPKKEDNS
;
A
#
# COMPACT_ATOMS: atom_id res chain seq x y z
N MET A 1 16.54 -5.32 -51.67
CA MET A 1 15.18 -5.32 -51.11
C MET A 1 15.26 -5.01 -49.62
N ARG A 2 14.55 -3.99 -49.10
CA ARG A 2 14.46 -3.68 -47.66
C ARG A 2 13.03 -3.98 -47.18
N PRO A 3 12.83 -4.51 -45.97
CA PRO A 3 11.50 -4.81 -45.44
C PRO A 3 10.74 -3.53 -45.08
N PRO A 4 9.39 -3.57 -45.05
CA PRO A 4 8.58 -2.42 -44.68
C PRO A 4 8.77 -2.10 -43.19
N GLN A 5 9.00 -0.83 -42.88
CA GLN A 5 8.98 -0.33 -41.52
C GLN A 5 7.54 -0.42 -41.01
N HIS A 6 7.26 -1.40 -40.14
CA HIS A 6 6.08 -1.36 -39.30
C HIS A 6 6.21 -0.17 -38.37
N ALA A 7 5.64 0.96 -38.76
CA ALA A 7 5.38 2.06 -37.86
C ALA A 7 4.39 1.54 -36.80
N PHE A 8 4.91 1.12 -35.65
CA PHE A 8 4.11 0.95 -34.45
C PHE A 8 3.56 2.34 -34.12
N ALA A 9 2.32 2.61 -34.52
CA ALA A 9 1.59 3.75 -34.02
C ALA A 9 1.33 3.48 -32.53
N GLU A 10 2.23 3.98 -31.67
CA GLU A 10 1.96 4.04 -30.24
C GLU A 10 0.62 4.78 -30.07
N PRO A 11 -0.39 4.16 -29.43
CA PRO A 11 -1.58 4.89 -29.07
C PRO A 11 -1.13 5.97 -28.08
N LYS A 12 -1.04 7.23 -28.56
CA LYS A 12 -0.93 8.40 -27.70
C LYS A 12 -2.11 8.36 -26.74
N ALA A 13 -1.91 7.78 -25.56
CA ALA A 13 -2.85 7.87 -24.47
C ALA A 13 -3.08 9.36 -24.26
N LYS A 14 -4.28 9.84 -24.62
CA LYS A 14 -4.66 11.23 -24.36
C LYS A 14 -4.47 11.43 -22.87
N GLN A 15 -3.46 12.22 -22.48
CA GLN A 15 -3.26 12.62 -21.09
C GLN A 15 -4.54 13.33 -20.66
N ARG A 16 -5.43 12.59 -19.98
CA ARG A 16 -6.60 13.17 -19.33
C ARG A 16 -6.07 13.81 -18.06
N THR A 17 -5.93 15.13 -18.09
CA THR A 17 -5.73 15.91 -16.88
C THR A 17 -6.93 15.71 -15.97
N LEU A 18 -6.66 15.39 -14.69
CA LEU A 18 -7.70 15.30 -13.66
C LEU A 18 -8.35 16.67 -13.52
N ARG A 19 -9.68 16.71 -13.39
CA ARG A 19 -10.37 17.96 -13.04
C ARG A 19 -10.31 18.15 -11.53
N ASP A 20 -10.44 19.39 -11.06
CA ASP A 20 -10.40 19.70 -9.63
C ASP A 20 -11.37 18.87 -8.80
N ARG A 21 -12.59 18.62 -9.31
CA ARG A 21 -13.56 17.73 -8.67
C ARG A 21 -13.03 16.31 -8.47
N ASP A 22 -12.36 15.75 -9.48
CA ASP A 22 -11.82 14.40 -9.41
C ASP A 22 -10.71 14.33 -8.33
N VAL A 23 -9.94 15.42 -8.16
CA VAL A 23 -8.93 15.54 -7.09
C VAL A 23 -9.59 15.62 -5.71
N TYR A 24 -10.62 16.47 -5.55
CA TYR A 24 -11.35 16.59 -4.28
C TYR A 24 -12.01 15.27 -3.85
N ASP A 25 -12.60 14.53 -4.80
CA ASP A 25 -13.22 13.24 -4.53
C ASP A 25 -12.19 12.22 -4.02
N VAL A 26 -10.99 12.19 -4.63
CA VAL A 26 -9.88 11.34 -4.16
C VAL A 26 -9.42 11.74 -2.76
N VAL A 27 -9.23 13.03 -2.49
CA VAL A 27 -8.80 13.52 -1.17
C VAL A 27 -9.83 13.17 -0.10
N ALA A 28 -11.12 13.40 -0.36
CA ALA A 28 -12.20 13.05 0.56
C ALA A 28 -12.25 11.54 0.83
N HIS A 29 -12.06 10.73 -0.21
CA HIS A 29 -12.04 9.27 -0.08
C HIS A 29 -10.84 8.79 0.75
N VAL A 30 -9.65 9.34 0.50
CA VAL A 30 -8.44 9.02 1.29
C VAL A 30 -8.64 9.41 2.75
N HIS A 31 -9.18 10.60 3.03
CA HIS A 31 -9.48 11.02 4.41
C HIS A 31 -10.47 10.09 5.11
N ALA A 32 -11.52 9.65 4.40
CA ALA A 32 -12.48 8.71 4.96
C ALA A 32 -11.83 7.35 5.30
N ILE A 33 -10.89 6.88 4.46
CA ILE A 33 -10.14 5.65 4.70
C ILE A 33 -9.19 5.83 5.90
N THR A 34 -8.40 6.90 5.94
CA THR A 34 -7.42 7.12 7.02
C THR A 34 -8.06 7.40 8.37
N ALA A 35 -9.30 7.89 8.39
CA ALA A 35 -10.11 8.06 9.60
C ALA A 35 -10.62 6.73 10.19
N ARG A 36 -10.46 5.59 9.50
CA ARG A 36 -10.89 4.29 10.03
C ARG A 36 -9.97 3.87 11.18
N PRO A 37 -10.51 3.68 12.40
CA PRO A 37 -9.70 3.36 13.58
C PRO A 37 -9.02 1.98 13.45
N GLU A 38 -9.60 1.06 12.66
CA GLU A 38 -8.99 -0.25 12.41
C GLU A 38 -7.63 -0.15 11.69
N LEU A 39 -7.39 0.93 10.94
CA LEU A 39 -6.14 1.14 10.20
C LEU A 39 -5.08 1.86 11.02
N SER A 40 -5.44 2.48 12.17
CA SER A 40 -4.51 3.25 12.99
C SER A 40 -3.27 2.47 13.42
N PRO A 41 -3.35 1.18 13.85
CA PRO A 41 -2.16 0.41 14.22
C PRO A 41 -1.18 0.24 13.05
N LEU A 42 -1.69 -0.01 11.84
CA LEU A 42 -0.86 -0.15 10.64
C LEU A 42 -0.21 1.18 10.26
N ILE A 43 -0.98 2.28 10.30
CA ILE A 43 -0.47 3.62 9.99
C ILE A 43 0.65 4.00 10.96
N LEU A 44 0.48 3.72 12.26
CA LEU A 44 1.50 3.98 13.27
C LEU A 44 2.76 3.13 13.06
N ALA A 45 2.61 1.83 12.77
CA ALA A 45 3.75 0.96 12.48
C ALA A 45 4.52 1.41 11.24
N VAL A 46 3.83 1.84 10.17
CA VAL A 46 4.48 2.39 8.97
C VAL A 46 5.21 3.70 9.32
N ALA A 47 4.60 4.59 10.09
CA ALA A 47 5.23 5.85 10.50
C ALA A 47 6.48 5.62 11.37
N GLU A 48 6.41 4.69 12.33
CA GLU A 48 7.55 4.30 13.17
C GLU A 48 8.71 3.76 12.33
N GLN A 49 8.41 2.85 11.39
CA GLN A 49 9.43 2.29 10.49
C GLN A 49 10.08 3.37 9.61
N CYS A 50 9.29 4.32 9.09
CA CYS A 50 9.82 5.47 8.34
C CYS A 50 10.78 6.31 9.20
N LEU A 51 10.47 6.50 10.48
CA LEU A 51 11.33 7.26 11.41
C LEU A 51 12.62 6.52 11.73
N ILE A 52 12.56 5.21 11.98
CA ILE A 52 13.72 4.39 12.34
C ILE A 52 14.68 4.24 11.15
N GLU A 53 14.14 3.91 9.98
CA GLU A 53 14.96 3.54 8.81
C GLU A 53 15.17 4.68 7.82
N SER A 54 14.53 5.84 8.04
CA SER A 54 14.58 6.99 7.13
C SER A 54 14.19 6.64 5.69
N ILE A 55 13.17 5.78 5.55
CA ILE A 55 12.67 5.29 4.25
C ILE A 55 11.30 5.87 3.91
N ARG A 56 10.87 5.65 2.66
CA ARG A 56 9.54 6.06 2.20
C ARG A 56 8.43 5.13 2.76
N PRO A 57 7.20 5.64 2.98
CA PRO A 57 6.09 4.86 3.49
C PRO A 57 5.77 3.60 2.69
N GLU A 58 5.92 3.63 1.36
CA GLU A 58 5.66 2.49 0.50
C GLU A 58 6.67 1.36 0.75
N GLN A 59 7.94 1.73 0.99
CA GLN A 59 8.99 0.78 1.33
C GLN A 59 8.77 0.20 2.73
N ALA A 60 8.44 1.05 3.71
CA ALA A 60 8.11 0.63 5.06
C ALA A 60 6.93 -0.37 5.08
N LEU A 61 5.87 -0.07 4.33
CA LEU A 61 4.71 -0.95 4.20
C LEU A 61 5.10 -2.31 3.59
N MET A 62 5.91 -2.32 2.52
CA MET A 62 6.39 -3.57 1.93
C MET A 62 7.22 -4.40 2.92
N SER A 63 8.11 -3.75 3.68
CA SER A 63 8.91 -4.42 4.72
C SER A 63 8.03 -5.05 5.81
N LEU A 64 7.01 -4.33 6.28
CA LEU A 64 6.07 -4.84 7.28
C LEU A 64 5.25 -6.04 6.76
N ILE A 65 4.81 -5.99 5.50
CA ILE A 65 4.10 -7.11 4.85
C ILE A 65 5.03 -8.33 4.72
N GLN A 66 6.28 -8.12 4.31
CA GLN A 66 7.27 -9.20 4.20
C GLN A 66 7.56 -9.84 5.56
N ALA A 67 7.72 -9.03 6.61
CA ALA A 67 7.91 -9.51 7.97
C ALA A 67 6.69 -10.30 8.48
N SER A 68 5.48 -9.83 8.17
CA SER A 68 4.23 -10.55 8.51
C SER A 68 4.14 -11.91 7.80
N ASN A 69 4.46 -11.96 6.52
CA ASN A 69 4.47 -13.20 5.74
C ASN A 69 5.55 -14.18 6.19
N ALA A 70 6.72 -13.69 6.58
CA ALA A 70 7.77 -14.51 7.19
C ALA A 70 7.33 -15.07 8.55
N SER A 71 6.55 -14.30 9.32
CA SER A 71 6.00 -14.72 10.62
C SER A 71 4.88 -15.77 10.48
N LEU A 72 4.11 -15.74 9.38
CA LEU A 72 3.11 -16.78 9.07
C LEU A 72 3.74 -18.16 8.80
N HIS A 73 5.02 -18.20 8.40
CA HIS A 73 5.80 -19.44 8.31
C HIS A 73 6.46 -19.86 9.63
N ASN A 74 6.22 -19.13 10.72
CA ASN A 74 6.72 -19.46 12.05
C ASN A 74 5.59 -20.07 12.90
N PRO A 75 5.59 -21.38 13.19
CA PRO A 75 4.54 -22.06 13.98
C PRO A 75 4.46 -21.62 15.45
N ARG A 76 5.23 -20.60 15.86
CA ARG A 76 5.21 -20.02 17.21
C ARG A 76 4.27 -18.84 17.37
N PHE A 77 3.57 -18.39 16.33
CA PHE A 77 2.49 -17.41 16.46
C PHE A 77 1.22 -18.09 17.01
N VAL A 78 1.33 -18.55 18.25
CA VAL A 78 0.18 -19.03 19.03
C VAL A 78 -0.56 -17.77 19.47
N PHE A 79 -1.75 -17.54 18.91
CA PHE A 79 -2.70 -16.61 19.53
C PHE A 79 -2.78 -16.97 21.01
N PRO A 80 -2.65 -16.01 21.95
CA PRO A 80 -2.85 -16.33 23.35
C PRO A 80 -4.24 -16.96 23.46
N LYS A 81 -4.28 -18.26 23.77
CA LYS A 81 -5.53 -18.92 24.11
C LYS A 81 -6.09 -18.12 25.26
N LYS A 82 -7.30 -17.58 25.11
CA LYS A 82 -8.09 -17.17 26.25
C LYS A 82 -8.18 -18.40 27.15
N GLU A 83 -7.47 -18.38 28.27
CA GLU A 83 -7.72 -19.30 29.36
C GLU A 83 -9.09 -18.90 29.91
N ASP A 84 -10.14 -19.55 29.40
CA ASP A 84 -11.43 -19.60 30.06
C ASP A 84 -11.23 -20.42 31.34
N ASN A 85 -11.10 -19.71 32.45
CA ASN A 85 -11.01 -20.27 33.78
C ASN A 85 -12.45 -20.58 34.24
N SER A 86 -12.85 -21.85 34.18
CA SER A 86 -14.10 -22.37 34.77
C SER A 86 -13.93 -23.82 35.19
#